data_AF-A0A7S4IUB4-F1
#
_entry.id   AF-A0A7S4IUB4-F1
#
_cell.length_a   1.000
_cell.length_b   1.000
_cell.length_c   1.000
_cell.angle_alpha   90.00
_cell.angle_beta   90.00
_cell.angle_gamma   90.00
#
_symmetry.space_group_name_H-M   'P 1'
#
loop_
_entity.id
_entity.type
_entity.pdbx_description
1 polymer ?
#
loop_
_entity_poly.entity_id
_entity_poly.type
_entity_poly.pdbx_seq_one_letter_code
_entity_poly.pdbx_strand_id
1 'polypeptide(L)'
;IGRTCHRCFAGCRVVGLWSHVPVFVGKRNSKIWRTLERRGESRDQDYRYISAPSALIEQRNCLEEVSLALDIKKPEDWKNVTQQDVIQANGGKIICEYKTLRRALPAIYPEIDWSFLGPKKKAFWDDKKNQRDFLDALVSKLSLQSPKDLQLISVNDFLYKHGGAGLFRSHASYYDLLCSAYPEIDFNPHDFTSQPRDIWTREEFHILYMQKLAKKLNIKQYSDWYSVNLRSNGGTKLLRQYNNSYYHLLCSLYPEYAWDETKIPSRDSWNQIHFQKKILELAAQHFNITEPQEWLSLSVNKVRSKIRPVLMR
;
A
#
# COMPACT_ATOMS: atom_id res chain seq x y z
N ILE A 1 33.16 22.56 30.23
CA ILE A 1 32.95 23.07 31.60
C ILE A 1 31.64 23.85 31.58
N GLY A 2 30.63 23.44 32.36
CA GLY A 2 29.29 24.04 32.28
C GLY A 2 29.07 25.18 33.27
N ARG A 3 27.94 25.89 33.12
CA ARG A 3 27.19 26.56 34.20
C ARG A 3 25.77 26.92 33.73
N THR A 4 24.79 26.24 34.33
CA THR A 4 23.58 26.79 34.98
C THR A 4 23.56 28.33 35.16
N CYS A 5 22.43 29.03 35.25
CA CYS A 5 20.97 28.77 35.21
C CYS A 5 20.29 30.14 35.46
N HIS A 6 19.07 30.42 34.99
CA HIS A 6 18.03 31.03 35.85
C HIS A 6 16.64 31.03 35.19
N ARG A 7 15.62 30.79 36.03
CA ARG A 7 14.19 30.88 35.72
C ARG A 7 13.71 32.33 35.73
N CYS A 8 12.61 32.60 35.03
CA CYS A 8 11.51 33.41 35.56
C CYS A 8 10.16 32.81 35.14
N PHE A 9 9.13 32.97 35.98
CA PHE A 9 7.85 32.26 35.92
C PHE A 9 6.72 33.26 36.23
N ALA A 10 5.76 33.41 35.32
CA ALA A 10 4.43 33.97 35.56
C ALA A 10 3.56 33.70 34.30
N GLY A 11 2.29 33.34 34.39
CA GLY A 11 1.48 33.04 35.56
C GLY A 11 0.00 33.29 35.28
N CYS A 12 -0.79 32.24 35.05
CA CYS A 12 -2.26 32.31 35.10
C CYS A 12 -2.85 30.95 35.47
N ARG A 13 -3.54 30.89 36.61
CA ARG A 13 -4.43 29.79 37.03
C ARG A 13 -5.87 30.30 36.95
N VAL A 14 -6.82 29.38 36.75
CA VAL A 14 -8.15 29.23 37.40
C VAL A 14 -8.85 28.10 36.60
N VAL A 15 -8.88 26.83 37.04
CA VAL A 15 -9.67 26.16 38.12
C VAL A 15 -10.97 25.52 37.58
N GLY A 16 -11.20 24.24 37.92
CA GLY A 16 -12.42 23.45 37.64
C GLY A 16 -12.11 22.01 37.16
N LEU A 17 -11.77 21.03 38.02
CA LEU A 17 -12.69 20.13 38.77
C LEU A 17 -13.74 19.47 37.85
N TRP A 18 -13.88 18.16 37.70
CA TRP A 18 -13.54 16.97 38.52
C TRP A 18 -12.81 15.90 37.64
N SER A 19 -12.39 14.68 38.05
CA SER A 19 -12.36 13.86 39.29
C SER A 19 -11.11 12.92 39.28
N HIS A 20 -11.05 11.88 40.13
CA HIS A 20 -10.00 10.85 40.19
C HIS A 20 -10.34 9.54 39.45
N VAL A 21 -9.32 8.91 38.82
CA VAL A 21 -9.25 7.45 38.64
C VAL A 21 -7.91 6.96 39.23
N PRO A 22 -7.89 6.03 40.21
CA PRO A 22 -6.64 5.54 40.80
C PRO A 22 -5.93 4.52 39.89
N VAL A 23 -4.64 4.72 39.65
CA VAL A 23 -3.76 3.68 39.06
C VAL A 23 -3.48 2.61 40.12
N PHE A 24 -4.16 1.47 40.03
CA PHE A 24 -3.93 0.35 40.95
C PHE A 24 -2.70 -0.47 40.56
N VAL A 25 -1.55 -0.14 41.15
CA VAL A 25 -0.35 -0.99 41.09
C VAL A 25 -0.52 -2.17 42.06
N GLY A 26 -1.07 -3.28 41.55
CA GLY A 26 -1.24 -4.52 42.30
C GLY A 26 0.10 -5.16 42.70
N LYS A 27 0.41 -5.17 43.99
CA LYS A 27 1.63 -5.77 44.56
C LYS A 27 1.67 -7.28 44.33
N ARG A 28 2.80 -7.81 43.85
CA ARG A 28 3.08 -9.25 43.81
C ARG A 28 3.17 -9.82 45.23
N ASN A 29 2.23 -10.67 45.63
CA ASN A 29 2.30 -11.38 46.91
C ASN A 29 3.24 -12.59 46.80
N SER A 30 4.47 -12.45 47.30
CA SER A 30 5.58 -13.40 47.08
C SER A 30 5.67 -14.56 48.09
N LYS A 31 4.64 -14.78 48.92
CA LYS A 31 4.67 -15.80 50.00
C LYS A 31 4.19 -17.20 49.64
N ILE A 32 3.50 -17.39 48.52
CA ILE A 32 3.01 -18.73 48.09
C ILE A 32 4.08 -19.48 47.25
N TRP A 33 5.04 -18.76 46.66
CA TRP A 33 5.98 -19.32 45.68
C TRP A 33 7.19 -20.09 46.25
N ARG A 34 7.42 -20.11 47.57
CA ARG A 34 8.63 -20.74 48.17
C ARG A 34 8.45 -22.18 48.67
N THR A 35 7.28 -22.78 48.51
CA THR A 35 6.97 -24.10 49.11
C THR A 35 6.94 -25.26 48.10
N LEU A 36 6.87 -24.97 46.79
CA LEU A 36 6.77 -26.00 45.73
C LEU A 36 8.10 -26.34 45.05
N GLU A 37 9.18 -25.65 45.38
CA GLU A 37 10.50 -25.82 44.74
C GLU A 37 11.33 -26.99 45.31
N ARG A 38 10.70 -27.90 46.07
CA ARG A 38 11.38 -28.99 46.82
C ARG A 38 10.89 -30.42 46.51
N ARG A 39 10.06 -30.60 45.49
CA ARG A 39 9.76 -31.91 44.88
C ARG A 39 9.88 -31.78 43.36
N GLY A 40 10.95 -32.36 42.82
CA GLY A 40 11.22 -32.33 41.39
C GLY A 40 10.35 -33.35 40.66
N GLU A 41 9.21 -32.92 40.16
CA GLU A 41 8.34 -33.69 39.26
C GLU A 41 7.98 -32.87 38.01
N SER A 42 7.68 -33.60 36.93
CA SER A 42 7.79 -33.22 35.51
C SER A 42 7.27 -31.85 35.08
N ARG A 43 7.97 -31.25 34.10
CA ARG A 43 7.44 -30.15 33.27
C ARG A 43 6.60 -30.72 32.11
N ASP A 44 5.34 -31.07 32.37
CA ASP A 44 4.37 -31.21 31.28
C ASP A 44 2.92 -31.01 31.75
N GLN A 45 2.11 -30.40 30.89
CA GLN A 45 0.64 -30.44 30.86
C GLN A 45 -0.16 -30.12 32.16
N ASP A 46 -0.42 -28.84 32.45
CA ASP A 46 -1.79 -28.31 32.61
C ASP A 46 -1.79 -26.77 32.82
N TYR A 47 -2.06 -26.00 31.75
CA TYR A 47 -2.43 -24.57 31.87
C TYR A 47 -3.89 -24.38 31.48
N ARG A 48 -4.80 -24.90 32.32
CA ARG A 48 -6.22 -24.55 32.24
C ARG A 48 -6.38 -23.10 32.64
N TYR A 49 -6.65 -22.24 31.66
CA TYR A 49 -7.16 -20.90 31.89
C TYR A 49 -8.59 -21.00 32.45
N ILE A 50 -8.70 -21.28 33.75
CA ILE A 50 -9.95 -21.16 34.48
C ILE A 50 -10.14 -19.66 34.76
N SER A 51 -10.73 -18.96 33.78
CA SER A 51 -11.27 -17.62 34.00
C SER A 51 -12.25 -17.68 35.18
N ALA A 52 -12.22 -16.67 36.05
CA ALA A 52 -13.17 -16.59 37.15
C ALA A 52 -14.61 -16.60 36.59
N PRO A 53 -15.60 -17.21 37.27
CA PRO A 53 -16.97 -17.35 36.73
C PRO A 53 -17.59 -16.03 36.25
N SER A 54 -17.30 -14.92 36.94
CA SER A 54 -17.72 -13.57 36.52
C SER A 54 -17.11 -13.13 35.18
N ALA A 55 -15.84 -13.42 34.93
CA ALA A 55 -15.17 -13.08 33.68
C ALA A 55 -15.72 -13.89 32.50
N LEU A 56 -16.08 -15.15 32.71
CA LEU A 56 -16.72 -15.97 31.67
C LEU A 56 -18.12 -15.42 31.28
N ILE A 57 -18.89 -14.95 32.28
CA ILE A 57 -20.20 -14.32 32.04
C ILE A 57 -20.03 -13.00 31.27
N GLU A 58 -19.09 -12.13 31.67
CA GLU A 58 -18.76 -10.92 30.90
C GLU A 58 -18.36 -11.25 29.44
N GLN A 59 -17.60 -12.32 29.24
CA GLN A 59 -17.16 -12.77 27.91
C GLN A 59 -18.32 -13.32 27.06
N ARG A 60 -19.28 -14.03 27.65
CA ARG A 60 -20.52 -14.48 27.00
C ARG A 60 -21.39 -13.31 26.58
N ASN A 61 -21.70 -12.40 27.51
CA ASN A 61 -22.52 -11.22 27.23
C ASN A 61 -21.92 -10.37 26.08
N CYS A 62 -20.60 -10.20 26.07
CA CYS A 62 -19.89 -9.50 25.00
C CYS A 62 -20.02 -10.19 23.63
N LEU A 63 -19.99 -11.53 23.57
CA LEU A 63 -20.23 -12.25 22.31
C LEU A 63 -21.72 -12.31 21.92
N GLU A 64 -22.64 -12.23 22.87
CA GLU A 64 -24.08 -12.09 22.61
C GLU A 64 -24.37 -10.72 21.97
N GLU A 65 -23.82 -9.62 22.50
CA GLU A 65 -23.89 -8.30 21.87
C GLU A 65 -23.33 -8.31 20.43
N VAL A 66 -22.18 -8.98 20.21
CA VAL A 66 -21.61 -9.19 18.88
C VAL A 66 -22.55 -9.99 17.97
N SER A 67 -23.20 -11.04 18.49
CA SER A 67 -24.14 -11.85 17.71
C SER A 67 -25.37 -11.08 17.28
N LEU A 68 -25.91 -10.22 18.15
CA LEU A 68 -27.05 -9.35 17.86
C LEU A 68 -26.66 -8.27 16.84
N ALA A 69 -25.49 -7.66 16.97
CA ALA A 69 -24.99 -6.65 16.05
C ALA A 69 -24.71 -7.18 14.63
N LEU A 70 -24.45 -8.49 14.49
CA LEU A 70 -24.11 -9.15 13.23
C LEU A 70 -25.23 -10.08 12.69
N ASP A 71 -26.43 -10.05 13.30
CA ASP A 71 -27.60 -10.90 12.97
C ASP A 71 -27.28 -12.42 12.91
N ILE A 72 -26.39 -12.88 13.80
CA ILE A 72 -25.96 -14.28 13.92
C ILE A 72 -27.05 -15.06 14.64
N LYS A 73 -27.70 -16.00 13.94
CA LYS A 73 -28.86 -16.75 14.46
C LYS A 73 -28.55 -18.17 14.89
N LYS A 74 -27.45 -18.74 14.38
CA LYS A 74 -27.01 -20.11 14.68
C LYS A 74 -25.48 -20.21 14.74
N PRO A 75 -24.92 -21.23 15.43
CA PRO A 75 -23.47 -21.36 15.60
C PRO A 75 -22.67 -21.37 14.29
N GLU A 76 -23.25 -21.89 13.20
CA GLU A 76 -22.59 -22.00 11.90
C GLU A 76 -22.33 -20.64 11.24
N ASP A 77 -23.12 -19.61 11.56
CA ASP A 77 -22.99 -18.27 10.97
C ASP A 77 -21.66 -17.60 11.35
N TRP A 78 -21.11 -17.92 12.53
CA TRP A 78 -19.77 -17.50 12.99
C TRP A 78 -18.64 -17.87 12.02
N LYS A 79 -18.84 -18.84 11.12
CA LYS A 79 -17.88 -19.21 10.07
C LYS A 79 -17.56 -18.06 9.11
N ASN A 80 -18.51 -17.14 8.91
CA ASN A 80 -18.40 -16.02 7.97
C ASN A 80 -17.93 -14.71 8.64
N VAL A 81 -17.85 -14.68 9.97
CA VAL A 81 -17.49 -13.51 10.77
C VAL A 81 -15.98 -13.29 10.78
N THR A 82 -15.54 -12.09 10.41
CA THR A 82 -14.13 -11.69 10.49
C THR A 82 -13.77 -11.15 11.88
N GLN A 83 -12.48 -11.08 12.19
CA GLN A 83 -12.04 -10.42 13.43
C GLN A 83 -12.38 -8.93 13.45
N GLN A 84 -12.46 -8.27 12.29
CA GLN A 84 -12.82 -6.86 12.20
C GLN A 84 -14.31 -6.63 12.50
N ASP A 85 -15.19 -7.52 12.05
CA ASP A 85 -16.62 -7.45 12.39
C ASP A 85 -16.82 -7.55 13.91
N VAL A 86 -16.11 -8.47 14.58
CA VAL A 86 -16.11 -8.60 16.05
C VAL A 86 -15.55 -7.34 16.74
N ILE A 87 -14.47 -6.75 16.21
CA ILE A 87 -13.88 -5.52 16.78
C ILE A 87 -14.84 -4.32 16.63
N GLN A 88 -15.53 -4.21 15.49
CA GLN A 88 -16.51 -3.15 15.22
C GLN A 88 -17.77 -3.31 16.09
N ALA A 89 -18.17 -4.55 16.39
CA ALA A 89 -19.25 -4.87 17.33
C ALA A 89 -18.78 -4.92 18.80
N ASN A 90 -17.84 -4.07 19.22
CA ASN A 90 -17.28 -3.96 20.57
C ASN A 90 -16.56 -5.19 21.16
N GLY A 91 -16.52 -6.34 20.47
CA GLY A 91 -15.84 -7.57 20.89
C GLY A 91 -14.30 -7.51 20.92
N GLY A 92 -13.68 -6.33 20.81
CA GLY A 92 -12.24 -6.15 20.78
C GLY A 92 -11.50 -6.71 22.01
N LYS A 93 -12.12 -6.66 23.20
CA LYS A 93 -11.57 -7.25 24.45
C LYS A 93 -11.33 -8.76 24.29
N ILE A 94 -12.30 -9.48 23.70
CA ILE A 94 -12.24 -10.93 23.43
C ILE A 94 -11.10 -11.26 22.45
N ILE A 95 -10.96 -10.47 21.37
CA ILE A 95 -9.89 -10.68 20.38
C ILE A 95 -8.50 -10.41 20.99
N CYS A 96 -8.36 -9.40 21.85
CA CYS A 96 -7.11 -9.12 22.56
C CYS A 96 -6.69 -10.26 23.51
N GLU A 97 -7.64 -10.89 24.19
CA GLU A 97 -7.40 -12.00 25.13
C GLU A 97 -7.07 -13.31 24.40
N TYR A 98 -7.98 -13.80 23.55
CA TYR A 98 -7.87 -15.11 22.90
C TYR A 98 -7.06 -15.11 21.59
N LYS A 99 -6.63 -13.93 21.11
CA LYS A 99 -5.93 -13.67 19.83
C LYS A 99 -6.72 -13.97 18.55
N THR A 100 -7.71 -14.86 18.61
CA THR A 100 -8.57 -15.23 17.49
C THR A 100 -9.95 -15.64 17.98
N LEU A 101 -10.99 -15.28 17.24
CA LEU A 101 -12.37 -15.74 17.48
C LEU A 101 -12.47 -17.28 17.59
N ARG A 102 -11.72 -18.00 16.75
CA ARG A 102 -11.64 -19.48 16.76
C ARG A 102 -11.11 -20.08 18.07
N ARG A 103 -10.36 -19.31 18.88
CA ARG A 103 -9.94 -19.72 20.24
C ARG A 103 -10.88 -19.21 21.33
N ALA A 104 -11.58 -18.10 21.08
CA ALA A 104 -12.57 -17.56 21.99
C ALA A 104 -13.84 -18.44 22.04
N LEU A 105 -14.41 -18.79 20.89
CA LEU A 105 -15.70 -19.50 20.82
C LEU A 105 -15.71 -20.83 21.59
N PRO A 106 -14.73 -21.76 21.45
CA PRO A 106 -14.73 -23.00 22.23
C PRO A 106 -14.36 -22.83 23.70
N ALA A 107 -13.72 -21.71 24.07
CA ALA A 107 -13.38 -21.42 25.46
C ALA A 107 -14.56 -20.78 26.22
N ILE A 108 -15.39 -20.00 25.52
CA ILE A 108 -16.53 -19.28 26.08
C ILE A 108 -17.81 -20.14 26.03
N TYR A 109 -17.99 -20.91 24.94
CA TYR A 109 -19.10 -21.84 24.74
C TYR A 109 -18.59 -23.29 24.52
N PRO A 110 -18.01 -23.95 25.54
CA PRO A 110 -17.55 -25.34 25.46
C PRO A 110 -18.69 -26.35 25.22
N GLU A 111 -19.95 -25.97 25.44
CA GLU A 111 -21.14 -26.79 25.19
C GLU A 111 -21.54 -26.93 23.71
N ILE A 112 -20.96 -26.12 22.82
CA ILE A 112 -21.21 -26.17 21.37
C ILE A 112 -20.07 -26.93 20.69
N ASP A 113 -20.40 -27.88 19.80
CA ASP A 113 -19.38 -28.50 18.95
C ASP A 113 -18.92 -27.55 17.84
N TRP A 114 -17.77 -26.91 18.05
CA TRP A 114 -17.12 -26.03 17.08
C TRP A 114 -16.31 -26.79 16.00
N SER A 115 -16.48 -28.12 15.83
CA SER A 115 -15.79 -28.92 14.81
C SER A 115 -16.00 -28.41 13.38
N PHE A 116 -17.14 -27.75 13.09
CA PHE A 116 -17.42 -27.10 11.80
C PHE A 116 -16.53 -25.86 11.53
N LEU A 117 -15.93 -25.26 12.58
CA LEU A 117 -14.79 -24.33 12.47
C LEU A 117 -13.47 -25.10 12.30
N GLY A 118 -13.52 -26.32 11.77
CA GLY A 118 -12.38 -27.20 11.53
C GLY A 118 -11.26 -26.54 10.73
N PRO A 119 -10.05 -27.13 10.72
CA PRO A 119 -8.92 -26.54 10.03
C PRO A 119 -9.29 -26.30 8.56
N LYS A 120 -9.25 -25.03 8.11
CA LYS A 120 -9.32 -24.72 6.68
C LYS A 120 -8.32 -25.64 5.99
N LYS A 121 -8.79 -26.39 4.97
CA LYS A 121 -7.97 -27.38 4.27
C LYS A 121 -6.61 -26.73 3.96
N LYS A 122 -5.51 -27.39 4.34
CA LYS A 122 -4.19 -27.00 3.82
C LYS A 122 -4.33 -26.97 2.29
N ALA A 123 -3.78 -25.95 1.64
CA ALA A 123 -3.96 -25.67 0.20
C ALA A 123 -5.38 -25.20 -0.27
N PHE A 124 -6.31 -24.76 0.59
CA PHE A 124 -7.62 -24.23 0.13
C PHE A 124 -7.49 -23.11 -0.92
N TRP A 125 -6.51 -22.22 -0.75
CA TRP A 125 -6.26 -21.11 -1.67
C TRP A 125 -5.37 -21.48 -2.85
N ASP A 126 -4.81 -22.69 -2.92
CA ASP A 126 -3.93 -23.09 -4.03
C ASP A 126 -4.76 -23.50 -5.25
N ASP A 127 -6.02 -23.91 -5.03
CA ASP A 127 -7.04 -24.10 -6.06
C ASP A 127 -7.60 -22.76 -6.55
N LYS A 128 -7.30 -22.42 -7.80
CA LYS A 128 -7.77 -21.22 -8.50
C LYS A 128 -9.30 -21.05 -8.48
N LYS A 129 -10.07 -22.15 -8.47
CA LYS A 129 -11.53 -22.06 -8.41
C LYS A 129 -11.99 -21.42 -7.10
N ASN A 130 -11.43 -21.86 -5.97
CA ASN A 130 -11.74 -21.28 -4.66
C ASN A 130 -11.30 -19.81 -4.55
N GLN A 131 -10.21 -19.42 -5.24
CA GLN A 131 -9.81 -18.01 -5.33
C GLN A 131 -10.88 -17.18 -6.04
N ARG A 132 -11.36 -17.65 -7.20
CA ARG A 132 -12.35 -16.94 -8.03
C ARG A 132 -13.73 -16.93 -7.38
N ASP A 133 -14.22 -18.06 -6.88
CA ASP A 133 -15.48 -18.17 -6.13
C ASP A 133 -15.55 -17.16 -4.96
N PHE A 134 -14.42 -16.95 -4.26
CA PHE A 134 -14.32 -15.95 -3.19
C PHE A 134 -14.37 -14.50 -3.70
N LEU A 135 -13.72 -14.21 -4.83
CA LEU A 135 -13.72 -12.87 -5.43
C LEU A 135 -15.09 -12.54 -6.05
N ASP A 136 -15.77 -13.49 -6.69
CA ASP A 136 -17.13 -13.33 -7.21
C ASP A 136 -18.15 -13.13 -6.07
N ALA A 137 -17.98 -13.85 -4.96
CA ALA A 137 -18.76 -13.60 -3.74
C ALA A 137 -18.47 -12.22 -3.13
N LEU A 138 -17.25 -11.70 -3.25
CA LEU A 138 -16.89 -10.35 -2.80
C LEU A 138 -17.47 -9.25 -3.69
N VAL A 139 -17.43 -9.42 -5.02
CA VAL A 139 -18.13 -8.55 -6.00
C VAL A 139 -19.61 -8.45 -5.62
N SER A 140 -20.25 -9.60 -5.37
CA SER A 140 -21.65 -9.68 -4.97
C SER A 140 -21.91 -9.04 -3.60
N LYS A 141 -21.06 -9.28 -2.59
CA LYS A 141 -21.19 -8.72 -1.23
C LYS A 141 -21.05 -7.19 -1.20
N LEU A 142 -20.30 -6.62 -2.13
CA LEU A 142 -20.06 -5.18 -2.24
C LEU A 142 -20.93 -4.48 -3.29
N SER A 143 -21.87 -5.19 -3.93
CA SER A 143 -22.74 -4.68 -4.99
C SER A 143 -21.97 -4.02 -6.15
N LEU A 144 -20.78 -4.53 -6.47
CA LEU A 144 -19.96 -4.06 -7.57
C LEU A 144 -20.58 -4.45 -8.91
N GLN A 145 -20.41 -3.61 -9.94
CA GLN A 145 -21.01 -3.83 -11.26
C GLN A 145 -20.20 -4.83 -12.10
N SER A 146 -18.90 -4.92 -11.85
CA SER A 146 -17.98 -5.82 -12.55
C SER A 146 -16.89 -6.36 -11.62
N PRO A 147 -16.34 -7.57 -11.86
CA PRO A 147 -15.09 -7.99 -11.24
C PRO A 147 -13.92 -7.03 -11.51
N LYS A 148 -13.99 -6.21 -12.56
CA LYS A 148 -13.00 -5.14 -12.80
C LYS A 148 -12.97 -4.10 -11.69
N ASP A 149 -14.11 -3.84 -11.03
CA ASP A 149 -14.22 -2.84 -9.96
C ASP A 149 -13.46 -3.25 -8.68
N LEU A 150 -13.04 -4.51 -8.56
CA LEU A 150 -12.18 -4.99 -7.45
C LEU A 150 -10.89 -4.17 -7.33
N GLN A 151 -10.37 -3.62 -8.44
CA GLN A 151 -9.18 -2.74 -8.43
C GLN A 151 -9.36 -1.44 -7.61
N LEU A 152 -10.61 -1.03 -7.36
CA LEU A 152 -10.97 0.15 -6.58
C LEU A 152 -10.88 -0.10 -5.07
N ILE A 153 -10.94 -1.35 -4.63
CA ILE A 153 -10.86 -1.74 -3.21
C ILE A 153 -9.43 -1.47 -2.70
N SER A 154 -9.29 -0.88 -1.51
CA SER A 154 -7.97 -0.73 -0.90
C SER A 154 -7.44 -2.10 -0.44
N VAL A 155 -6.13 -2.33 -0.57
CA VAL A 155 -5.52 -3.60 -0.15
C VAL A 155 -5.77 -3.87 1.34
N ASN A 156 -5.83 -2.84 2.18
CA ASN A 156 -6.16 -3.00 3.60
C ASN A 156 -7.60 -3.48 3.82
N ASP A 157 -8.58 -2.95 3.09
CA ASP A 157 -9.98 -3.40 3.20
C ASP A 157 -10.12 -4.85 2.73
N PHE A 158 -9.52 -5.19 1.58
CA PHE A 158 -9.46 -6.55 1.05
C PHE A 158 -8.87 -7.54 2.07
N LEU A 159 -7.71 -7.20 2.66
CA LEU A 159 -7.02 -8.06 3.62
C LEU A 159 -7.81 -8.22 4.93
N TYR A 160 -8.26 -7.11 5.53
CA TYR A 160 -8.71 -7.09 6.93
C TYR A 160 -10.23 -7.05 7.11
N LYS A 161 -10.99 -6.37 6.25
CA LYS A 161 -12.46 -6.31 6.31
C LYS A 161 -13.12 -7.46 5.53
N HIS A 162 -12.47 -7.94 4.48
CA HIS A 162 -13.05 -8.95 3.59
C HIS A 162 -12.41 -10.34 3.73
N GLY A 163 -11.41 -10.49 4.60
CA GLY A 163 -10.78 -11.78 4.90
C GLY A 163 -9.83 -12.31 3.80
N GLY A 164 -9.49 -11.47 2.82
CA GLY A 164 -8.59 -11.80 1.71
C GLY A 164 -7.14 -12.09 2.13
N ALA A 165 -6.77 -11.83 3.39
CA ALA A 165 -5.42 -12.08 3.92
C ALA A 165 -4.95 -13.54 3.88
N GLY A 166 -5.86 -14.51 3.69
CA GLY A 166 -5.48 -15.89 3.41
C GLY A 166 -5.05 -16.08 1.95
N LEU A 167 -5.88 -15.61 1.01
CA LEU A 167 -5.66 -15.69 -0.43
C LEU A 167 -4.43 -14.89 -0.88
N PHE A 168 -4.23 -13.70 -0.31
CA PHE A 168 -3.13 -12.80 -0.65
C PHE A 168 -1.73 -13.41 -0.44
N ARG A 169 -1.58 -14.40 0.45
CA ARG A 169 -0.27 -15.01 0.76
C ARG A 169 0.37 -15.75 -0.41
N SER A 170 -0.44 -16.21 -1.37
CA SER A 170 0.02 -16.98 -2.52
C SER A 170 0.37 -16.09 -3.73
N HIS A 171 0.29 -14.76 -3.59
CA HIS A 171 0.49 -13.79 -4.68
C HIS A 171 1.47 -12.68 -4.27
N ALA A 172 2.24 -12.16 -5.23
CA ALA A 172 3.23 -11.12 -4.94
C ALA A 172 2.60 -9.73 -4.68
N SER A 173 1.51 -9.42 -5.39
CA SER A 173 0.72 -8.20 -5.21
C SER A 173 -0.78 -8.45 -5.43
N TYR A 174 -1.60 -7.44 -5.12
CA TYR A 174 -3.05 -7.50 -5.38
C TYR A 174 -3.37 -7.48 -6.89
N TYR A 175 -2.50 -6.85 -7.67
CA TYR A 175 -2.59 -6.85 -9.13
C TYR A 175 -2.39 -8.27 -9.69
N ASP A 176 -1.32 -8.96 -9.27
CA ASP A 176 -1.03 -10.32 -9.77
C ASP A 176 -2.12 -11.32 -9.34
N LEU A 177 -2.71 -11.12 -8.15
CA LEU A 177 -3.87 -11.87 -7.65
C LEU A 177 -5.08 -11.73 -8.57
N LEU A 178 -5.48 -10.50 -8.93
CA LEU A 178 -6.63 -10.27 -9.80
C LEU A 178 -6.37 -10.78 -11.23
N CYS A 179 -5.18 -10.57 -11.78
CA CYS A 179 -4.80 -11.08 -13.11
C CYS A 179 -4.75 -12.61 -13.15
N SER A 180 -4.35 -13.28 -12.07
CA SER A 180 -4.30 -14.74 -11.99
C SER A 180 -5.68 -15.40 -11.83
N ALA A 181 -6.66 -14.66 -11.26
CA ALA A 181 -8.03 -15.10 -11.06
C ALA A 181 -8.98 -14.76 -12.23
N TYR A 182 -8.74 -13.65 -12.93
CA TYR A 182 -9.51 -13.19 -14.08
C TYR A 182 -8.58 -12.85 -15.27
N PRO A 183 -7.91 -13.84 -15.88
CA PRO A 183 -7.01 -13.61 -17.03
C PRO A 183 -7.73 -13.04 -18.27
N GLU A 184 -9.06 -13.12 -18.33
CA GLU A 184 -9.89 -12.51 -19.35
C GLU A 184 -10.12 -10.99 -19.19
N ILE A 185 -9.71 -10.39 -18.06
CA ILE A 185 -9.86 -8.96 -17.79
C ILE A 185 -8.51 -8.26 -17.90
N ASP A 186 -8.41 -7.30 -18.82
CA ASP A 186 -7.26 -6.38 -18.91
C ASP A 186 -7.27 -5.37 -17.75
N PHE A 187 -6.44 -5.65 -16.74
CA PHE A 187 -6.16 -4.78 -15.60
C PHE A 187 -4.95 -3.90 -15.89
N ASN A 188 -5.10 -2.58 -15.71
CA ASN A 188 -3.96 -1.66 -15.73
C ASN A 188 -3.49 -1.40 -14.28
N PRO A 189 -2.23 -1.66 -13.90
CA PRO A 189 -1.75 -1.50 -12.53
C PRO A 189 -1.80 -0.03 -12.05
N HIS A 190 -1.89 0.93 -12.96
CA HIS A 190 -2.02 2.36 -12.64
C HIS A 190 -3.47 2.79 -12.36
N ASP A 191 -4.44 1.89 -12.51
CA ASP A 191 -5.86 2.13 -12.17
C ASP A 191 -6.22 1.65 -10.74
N PHE A 192 -5.30 0.96 -10.05
CA PHE A 192 -5.53 0.42 -8.71
C PHE A 192 -5.45 1.51 -7.64
N THR A 193 -6.40 1.48 -6.69
CA THR A 193 -6.40 2.36 -5.49
C THR A 193 -5.13 2.17 -4.65
N SER A 194 -4.57 0.96 -4.65
CA SER A 194 -3.31 0.60 -3.99
C SER A 194 -2.34 0.01 -5.02
N GLN A 195 -1.49 0.86 -5.58
CA GLN A 195 -0.51 0.45 -6.60
C GLN A 195 0.49 -0.62 -6.08
N PRO A 196 0.90 -1.59 -6.92
CA PRO A 196 1.99 -2.51 -6.59
C PRO A 196 3.29 -1.78 -6.20
N ARG A 197 4.10 -2.37 -5.33
CA ARG A 197 5.34 -1.71 -4.84
C ARG A 197 6.41 -1.60 -5.94
N ASP A 198 6.39 -2.58 -6.83
CA ASP A 198 7.21 -2.80 -8.02
C ASP A 198 6.63 -2.12 -9.28
N ILE A 199 5.61 -1.26 -9.15
CA ILE A 199 4.95 -0.60 -10.30
C ILE A 199 5.92 0.23 -11.18
N TRP A 200 7.05 0.65 -10.61
CA TRP A 200 8.13 1.37 -11.30
C TRP A 200 9.41 0.53 -11.41
N THR A 201 9.34 -0.79 -11.33
CA THR A 201 10.49 -1.70 -11.48
C THR A 201 10.31 -2.60 -12.70
N ARG A 202 9.07 -2.93 -13.03
CA ARG A 202 8.68 -3.75 -14.18
C ARG A 202 8.46 -2.86 -15.42
N GLU A 203 9.19 -3.15 -16.49
CA GLU A 203 9.14 -2.33 -17.72
C GLU A 203 7.78 -2.40 -18.43
N GLU A 204 7.06 -3.52 -18.34
CA GLU A 204 5.71 -3.61 -18.88
C GLU A 204 4.75 -2.60 -18.23
N PHE A 205 4.96 -2.27 -16.95
CA PHE A 205 4.17 -1.27 -16.24
C PHE A 205 4.56 0.16 -16.62
N HIS A 206 5.78 0.38 -17.13
CA HIS A 206 6.18 1.66 -17.71
C HIS A 206 5.46 1.91 -19.04
N ILE A 207 5.33 0.88 -19.89
CA ILE A 207 4.55 0.95 -21.15
C ILE A 207 3.07 1.24 -20.84
N LEU A 208 2.46 0.51 -19.89
CA LEU A 208 1.05 0.72 -19.51
C LEU A 208 0.79 2.11 -18.93
N TYR A 209 1.76 2.70 -18.21
CA TYR A 209 1.70 4.10 -17.78
C TYR A 209 1.70 5.07 -18.96
N MET A 210 2.63 4.88 -19.90
CA MET A 210 2.75 5.75 -21.08
C MET A 210 1.51 5.63 -21.98
N GLN A 211 0.96 4.43 -22.20
CA GLN A 211 -0.31 4.25 -22.93
C GLN A 211 -1.50 4.94 -22.23
N LYS A 212 -1.61 4.83 -20.90
CA LYS A 212 -2.63 5.55 -20.12
C LYS A 212 -2.48 7.07 -20.26
N LEU A 213 -1.24 7.57 -20.23
CA LEU A 213 -0.95 8.99 -20.38
C LEU A 213 -1.20 9.50 -21.80
N ALA A 214 -0.89 8.69 -22.83
CA ALA A 214 -1.19 9.00 -24.22
C ALA A 214 -2.69 9.18 -24.46
N LYS A 215 -3.51 8.25 -23.94
CA LYS A 215 -4.98 8.36 -23.94
C LYS A 215 -5.46 9.64 -23.22
N LYS A 216 -4.92 9.93 -22.04
CA LYS A 216 -5.27 11.13 -21.24
C LYS A 216 -4.94 12.45 -21.96
N LEU A 217 -3.82 12.50 -22.68
CA LEU A 217 -3.34 13.71 -23.37
C LEU A 217 -3.71 13.75 -24.87
N ASN A 218 -4.46 12.77 -25.37
CA ASN A 218 -4.82 12.62 -26.79
C ASN A 218 -3.60 12.64 -27.73
N ILE A 219 -2.50 11.98 -27.31
CA ILE A 219 -1.30 11.76 -28.12
C ILE A 219 -1.64 10.81 -29.27
N LYS A 220 -1.32 11.21 -30.50
CA LYS A 220 -1.61 10.45 -31.72
C LYS A 220 -0.35 10.01 -32.45
N GLN A 221 0.77 10.71 -32.26
CA GLN A 221 2.04 10.46 -32.93
C GLN A 221 3.19 10.46 -31.92
N TYR A 222 4.26 9.71 -32.21
CA TYR A 222 5.44 9.66 -31.35
C TYR A 222 6.06 11.05 -31.11
N SER A 223 5.98 11.95 -32.10
CA SER A 223 6.45 13.33 -31.98
C SER A 223 5.72 14.13 -30.90
N ASP A 224 4.48 13.81 -30.55
CA ASP A 224 3.71 14.58 -29.56
C ASP A 224 4.33 14.45 -28.15
N TRP A 225 5.09 13.37 -27.91
CA TRP A 225 5.81 13.13 -26.66
C TRP A 225 6.89 14.19 -26.36
N TYR A 226 7.45 14.87 -27.38
CA TYR A 226 8.42 15.96 -27.15
C TYR A 226 7.86 17.06 -26.25
N SER A 227 6.58 17.39 -26.41
CA SER A 227 5.92 18.46 -25.68
C SER A 227 5.30 18.02 -24.34
N VAL A 228 5.47 16.74 -23.94
CA VAL A 228 4.82 16.17 -22.74
C VAL A 228 5.69 16.33 -21.49
N ASN A 229 5.17 17.03 -20.48
CA ASN A 229 5.79 17.06 -19.16
C ASN A 229 5.33 15.86 -18.30
N LEU A 230 6.16 14.82 -18.23
CA LEU A 230 5.91 13.65 -17.38
C LEU A 230 5.86 13.98 -15.88
N ARG A 231 6.65 14.95 -15.40
CA ARG A 231 6.71 15.29 -13.96
C ARG A 231 5.37 15.83 -13.48
N SER A 232 4.75 16.71 -14.26
CA SER A 232 3.40 17.25 -14.02
C SER A 232 2.28 16.21 -14.11
N ASN A 233 2.55 15.03 -14.68
CA ASN A 233 1.59 13.94 -14.80
C ASN A 233 1.84 12.77 -13.82
N GLY A 234 2.77 12.92 -12.88
CA GLY A 234 3.08 11.88 -11.87
C GLY A 234 4.26 10.96 -12.22
N GLY A 235 4.81 11.08 -13.43
CA GLY A 235 5.91 10.26 -13.96
C GLY A 235 7.28 10.54 -13.32
N THR A 236 7.34 11.29 -12.22
CA THR A 236 8.60 11.58 -11.50
C THR A 236 9.25 10.31 -10.93
N LYS A 237 8.45 9.31 -10.52
CA LYS A 237 8.99 8.00 -10.08
C LYS A 237 9.55 7.19 -11.26
N LEU A 238 8.81 7.13 -12.38
CA LEU A 238 9.25 6.52 -13.63
C LEU A 238 10.59 7.09 -14.11
N LEU A 239 10.68 8.42 -14.23
CA LEU A 239 11.88 9.10 -14.69
C LEU A 239 13.13 8.77 -13.86
N ARG A 240 13.01 8.47 -12.55
CA ARG A 240 14.16 8.10 -11.72
C ARG A 240 14.82 6.80 -12.16
N GLN A 241 14.07 5.86 -12.73
CA GLN A 241 14.61 4.59 -13.25
C GLN A 241 15.50 4.79 -14.48
N TYR A 242 15.25 5.87 -15.23
CA TYR A 242 15.98 6.22 -16.46
C TYR A 242 16.94 7.41 -16.20
N ASN A 243 17.55 7.45 -15.01
CA ASN A 243 18.51 8.49 -14.60
C ASN A 243 17.96 9.93 -14.70
N ASN A 244 16.66 10.13 -14.50
CA ASN A 244 15.93 11.39 -14.74
C ASN A 244 15.94 11.90 -16.19
N SER A 245 16.43 11.10 -17.15
CA SER A 245 16.44 11.40 -18.58
C SER A 245 15.14 10.93 -19.23
N TYR A 246 14.36 11.87 -19.75
CA TYR A 246 13.14 11.55 -20.48
C TYR A 246 13.46 10.96 -21.87
N TYR A 247 14.56 11.39 -22.50
CA TYR A 247 15.10 10.79 -23.71
C TYR A 247 15.40 9.29 -23.53
N HIS A 248 16.11 8.89 -22.47
CA HIS A 248 16.41 7.47 -22.23
C HIS A 248 15.16 6.62 -21.97
N LEU A 249 14.15 7.17 -21.26
CA LEU A 249 12.87 6.51 -21.09
C LEU A 249 12.20 6.22 -22.44
N LEU A 250 12.14 7.22 -23.33
CA LEU A 250 11.50 7.06 -24.64
C LEU A 250 12.26 6.09 -25.56
N CYS A 251 13.59 6.15 -25.58
CA CYS A 251 14.40 5.20 -26.34
C CYS A 251 14.31 3.75 -25.83
N SER A 252 14.07 3.54 -24.52
CA SER A 252 13.87 2.20 -23.95
C SER A 252 12.50 1.62 -24.32
N LEU A 253 11.44 2.43 -24.19
CA LEU A 253 10.06 1.96 -24.38
C LEU A 253 9.61 1.94 -25.84
N TYR A 254 10.22 2.78 -26.68
CA TYR A 254 9.89 2.96 -28.10
C TYR A 254 11.16 3.01 -28.96
N PRO A 255 11.98 1.94 -28.99
CA PRO A 255 13.23 1.89 -29.75
C PRO A 255 13.04 1.96 -31.27
N GLU A 256 11.83 1.71 -31.76
CA GLU A 256 11.45 1.81 -33.18
C GLU A 256 11.39 3.25 -33.71
N TYR A 257 11.28 4.24 -32.82
CA TYR A 257 11.23 5.65 -33.20
C TYR A 257 12.58 6.34 -32.98
N ALA A 258 13.07 7.02 -34.02
CA ALA A 258 14.34 7.75 -33.99
C ALA A 258 14.19 9.06 -33.18
N TRP A 259 14.29 8.96 -31.85
CA TRP A 259 14.23 10.11 -30.95
C TRP A 259 15.39 11.08 -31.16
N ASP A 260 15.10 12.37 -31.28
CA ASP A 260 16.09 13.43 -31.33
C ASP A 260 16.35 13.99 -29.92
N GLU A 261 17.53 13.67 -29.40
CA GLU A 261 18.01 14.13 -28.10
C GLU A 261 17.99 15.67 -27.94
N THR A 262 18.12 16.45 -29.03
CA THR A 262 18.18 17.92 -28.91
C THR A 262 16.86 18.57 -28.51
N LYS A 263 15.72 17.86 -28.69
CA LYS A 263 14.40 18.31 -28.24
C LYS A 263 14.08 17.93 -26.79
N ILE A 264 14.77 16.91 -26.26
CA ILE A 264 14.62 16.44 -24.88
C ILE A 264 16.00 16.38 -24.20
N PRO A 265 16.71 17.52 -24.11
CA PRO A 265 18.05 17.53 -23.54
C PRO A 265 18.03 17.02 -22.10
N SER A 266 18.75 15.93 -21.83
CA SER A 266 18.97 15.50 -20.45
C SER A 266 19.92 16.48 -19.75
N ARG A 267 19.91 16.49 -18.41
CA ARG A 267 20.85 17.33 -17.65
C ARG A 267 22.31 16.96 -17.94
N ASP A 268 22.56 15.68 -18.23
CA ASP A 268 23.90 15.14 -18.45
C ASP A 268 24.36 15.33 -19.90
N SER A 269 23.43 15.35 -20.87
CA SER A 269 23.70 15.67 -22.28
C SER A 269 24.41 17.01 -22.43
N TRP A 270 24.04 18.03 -21.64
CA TRP A 270 24.72 19.33 -21.65
C TRP A 270 26.20 19.29 -21.23
N ASN A 271 26.64 18.25 -20.52
CA ASN A 271 28.05 18.07 -20.15
C ASN A 271 28.86 17.33 -21.25
N GLN A 272 28.18 16.78 -22.27
CA GLN A 272 28.81 15.98 -23.32
C GLN A 272 29.23 16.87 -24.50
N ILE A 273 30.53 16.85 -24.84
CA ILE A 273 31.11 17.70 -25.89
C ILE A 273 30.44 17.49 -27.25
N HIS A 274 30.06 16.26 -27.60
CA HIS A 274 29.39 15.98 -28.88
C HIS A 274 27.98 16.60 -28.95
N PHE A 275 27.24 16.59 -27.83
CA PHE A 275 25.94 17.24 -27.73
C PHE A 275 26.09 18.77 -27.82
N GLN A 276 27.06 19.34 -27.10
CA GLN A 276 27.39 20.77 -27.20
C GLN A 276 27.72 21.18 -28.66
N LYS A 277 28.50 20.36 -29.39
CA LYS A 277 28.79 20.57 -30.82
C LYS A 277 27.52 20.53 -31.67
N LYS A 278 26.67 19.50 -31.53
CA LYS A 278 25.40 19.39 -32.26
C LYS A 278 24.49 20.61 -32.03
N ILE A 279 24.44 21.13 -30.80
CA ILE A 279 23.71 22.36 -30.47
C ILE A 279 24.33 23.61 -31.12
N LEU A 280 25.66 23.71 -31.15
CA LEU A 280 26.38 24.81 -31.83
C LEU A 280 26.23 24.75 -33.35
N GLU A 281 26.20 23.56 -33.96
CA GLU A 281 25.95 23.35 -35.38
C GLU A 281 24.52 23.77 -35.77
N LEU A 282 23.51 23.35 -34.99
CA LEU A 282 22.12 23.81 -35.16
C LEU A 282 22.00 25.33 -35.00
N ALA A 283 22.74 25.92 -34.07
CA ALA A 283 22.77 27.37 -33.90
C ALA A 283 23.49 28.08 -35.06
N ALA A 284 24.59 27.53 -35.58
CA ALA A 284 25.28 28.06 -36.76
C ALA A 284 24.32 28.11 -37.96
N GLN A 285 23.60 27.02 -38.23
CA GLN A 285 22.56 26.96 -39.26
C GLN A 285 21.46 28.00 -39.05
N HIS A 286 20.94 28.15 -37.82
CA HIS A 286 19.89 29.15 -37.53
C HIS A 286 20.32 30.62 -37.60
N PHE A 287 21.62 30.90 -37.50
CA PHE A 287 22.19 32.24 -37.62
C PHE A 287 22.91 32.48 -38.96
N ASN A 288 22.95 31.47 -39.85
CA ASN A 288 23.74 31.46 -41.10
C ASN A 288 25.24 31.74 -40.88
N ILE A 289 25.80 31.27 -39.77
CA ILE A 289 27.21 31.46 -39.44
C ILE A 289 28.08 30.60 -40.35
N THR A 290 28.97 31.24 -41.11
CA THR A 290 29.95 30.58 -41.97
C THR A 290 31.36 30.62 -41.39
N GLU A 291 31.73 31.70 -40.70
CA GLU A 291 33.06 31.88 -40.12
C GLU A 291 33.05 31.86 -38.58
N PRO A 292 34.09 31.29 -37.92
CA PRO A 292 34.20 31.28 -36.46
C PRO A 292 34.14 32.66 -35.79
N GLN A 293 34.52 33.72 -36.51
CA GLN A 293 34.57 35.10 -35.99
C GLN A 293 33.17 35.68 -35.77
N GLU A 294 32.17 35.24 -36.55
CA GLU A 294 30.80 35.75 -36.46
C GLU A 294 30.15 35.45 -35.09
N TRP A 295 30.57 34.37 -34.42
CA TRP A 295 30.14 34.04 -33.06
C TRP A 295 30.42 35.14 -32.04
N LEU A 296 31.53 35.89 -32.22
CA LEU A 296 31.90 37.00 -31.34
C LEU A 296 30.92 38.18 -31.44
N SER A 297 30.18 38.30 -32.54
CA SER A 297 29.16 39.32 -32.75
C SER A 297 27.81 39.00 -32.09
N LEU A 298 27.60 37.75 -31.64
CA LEU A 298 26.34 37.30 -31.08
C LEU A 298 26.31 37.43 -29.55
N SER A 299 25.38 38.24 -29.05
CA SER A 299 25.12 38.27 -27.62
C SER A 299 24.45 36.97 -27.15
N VAL A 300 24.82 36.50 -25.96
CA VAL A 300 24.24 35.31 -25.32
C VAL A 300 22.71 35.39 -25.26
N ASN A 301 22.16 36.60 -25.06
CA ASN A 301 20.71 36.83 -25.05
C ASN A 301 20.06 36.62 -26.42
N LYS A 302 20.73 36.99 -27.53
CA LYS A 302 20.25 36.78 -28.91
C LYS A 302 20.28 35.29 -29.28
N VAL A 303 21.32 34.56 -28.86
CA VAL A 303 21.38 33.09 -29.01
C VAL A 303 20.27 32.43 -28.17
N ARG A 304 20.15 32.81 -26.90
CA ARG A 304 19.15 32.24 -25.98
C ARG A 304 17.71 32.48 -26.43
N SER A 305 17.39 33.65 -27.00
CA SER A 305 16.02 33.94 -27.45
C SER A 305 15.61 33.18 -28.71
N LYS A 306 16.54 32.90 -29.64
CA LYS A 306 16.26 32.15 -30.86
C LYS A 306 16.42 30.63 -30.74
N ILE A 307 17.39 30.14 -29.98
CA ILE A 307 17.69 28.70 -29.88
C ILE A 307 16.85 28.01 -28.80
N ARG A 308 16.54 28.67 -27.67
CA ARG A 308 15.72 28.07 -26.61
C ARG A 308 14.34 27.58 -27.09
N PRO A 309 13.60 28.30 -27.97
CA PRO A 309 12.36 27.78 -28.54
C PRO A 309 12.53 26.56 -29.46
N VAL A 310 13.73 26.30 -29.99
CA VAL A 310 14.03 25.12 -30.81
C VAL A 310 14.33 23.90 -29.92
N LEU A 311 14.92 24.13 -28.75
CA LEU A 311 15.29 23.09 -27.76
C LEU A 311 14.20 22.80 -26.70
N MET A 312 13.05 23.46 -26.77
CA MET A 312 11.94 23.34 -25.80
C MET A 312 10.56 23.25 -26.47
N ARG A 313 10.48 22.62 -27.66
CA ARG A 313 9.25 22.35 -28.42
C ARG A 313 9.03 20.85 -28.58
#